data_AF-A0A227J894-F1
#
_entry.id   AF-A0A227J894-F1
#
_cell.length_a   1.000
_cell.length_b   1.000
_cell.length_c   1.000
_cell.angle_alpha   90.00
_cell.angle_beta   90.00
_cell.angle_gamma   90.00
#
_symmetry.space_group_name_H-M   'P 1'
#
loop_
_entity.id
_entity.type
_entity.pdbx_description
1 polymer ?
#
loop_
_entity_poly.entity_id
_entity_poly.type
_entity_poly.pdbx_seq_one_letter_code
_entity_poly.pdbx_strand_id
1 'polypeptide(L)'
;GYKKSRAVFEDLFYQNINQPGGQSSQNTELPSGLMLGAGSKVVATQKVHTHGNAQTTTNALDMMVEGDGFFQVTLPDGNIGYTRNGQFTLNGEGTLVTSGSGYPVEPEIVIPEDAISITVGTDGEVSVRVRGQQDNQVVGQLTITDFV
;
A
#
# COMPACT_ATOMS: atom_id res chain seq x y z
N GLY A 1 -15.50 -23.98 -13.13
CA GLY A 1 -15.38 -24.28 -11.69
C GLY A 1 -15.84 -23.08 -10.88
N TYR A 2 -16.62 -23.33 -9.85
CA TYR A 2 -17.36 -22.39 -8.99
C TYR A 2 -16.59 -21.11 -8.60
N LYS A 3 -17.15 -19.92 -8.90
CA LYS A 3 -16.64 -18.62 -8.40
C LYS A 3 -17.52 -18.17 -7.23
N LYS A 4 -16.96 -18.23 -6.03
CA LYS A 4 -17.57 -17.66 -4.82
C LYS A 4 -17.29 -16.15 -4.82
N SER A 5 -18.29 -15.35 -5.14
CA SER A 5 -18.20 -13.89 -5.01
C SER A 5 -18.24 -13.49 -3.53
N ARG A 6 -17.26 -12.72 -3.08
CA ARG A 6 -17.31 -12.03 -1.78
C ARG A 6 -17.09 -10.55 -2.06
N ALA A 7 -18.05 -9.72 -1.65
CA ALA A 7 -17.87 -8.28 -1.64
C ALA A 7 -16.71 -7.94 -0.68
N VAL A 8 -15.71 -7.23 -1.19
CA VAL A 8 -14.62 -6.66 -0.39
C VAL A 8 -15.05 -5.23 -0.07
N PHE A 9 -15.23 -4.95 1.22
CA PHE A 9 -15.38 -3.59 1.71
C PHE A 9 -13.97 -3.03 1.92
N GLU A 10 -13.67 -1.92 1.28
CA GLU A 10 -12.51 -1.08 1.62
C GLU A 10 -12.77 -0.48 3.00
N ASP A 11 -11.98 -0.88 4.00
CA ASP A 11 -12.05 -0.29 5.32
C ASP A 11 -11.09 0.90 5.36
N LEU A 12 -11.63 2.09 5.11
CA LEU A 12 -10.94 3.37 5.30
C LEU A 12 -10.91 3.65 6.80
N PHE A 13 -9.86 3.18 7.48
CA PHE A 13 -9.76 3.31 8.94
C PHE A 13 -9.48 4.77 9.33
N TYR A 14 -10.48 5.46 9.88
CA TYR A 14 -10.28 6.61 10.76
C TYR A 14 -10.34 6.11 12.22
N GLN A 15 -9.25 6.28 12.97
CA GLN A 15 -9.32 6.22 14.44
C GLN A 15 -8.78 7.52 15.04
N ASN A 16 -9.70 8.37 15.47
CA ASN A 16 -9.44 9.39 16.47
C ASN A 16 -9.31 8.69 17.83
N ILE A 17 -8.11 8.71 18.43
CA ILE A 17 -7.87 8.14 19.76
C ILE A 17 -8.13 9.24 20.79
N ASN A 18 -9.25 9.17 21.50
CA ASN A 18 -9.41 9.89 22.77
C ASN A 18 -8.71 9.08 23.89
N GLN A 19 -7.86 9.75 24.68
CA GLN A 19 -7.20 9.19 25.86
C GLN A 19 -8.18 8.94 27.02
N PRO A 20 -8.11 7.78 27.72
CA PRO A 20 -8.71 7.63 29.04
C PRO A 20 -7.68 7.84 30.16
N GLY A 21 -7.88 8.92 30.93
CA GLY A 21 -7.30 9.14 32.25
C GLY A 21 -8.34 9.85 33.12
N GLY A 22 -8.81 9.20 34.20
CA GLY A 22 -9.87 9.74 35.06
C GLY A 22 -10.08 8.97 36.37
N GLN A 23 -9.30 9.36 37.38
CA GLN A 23 -9.38 9.23 38.85
C GLN A 23 -9.71 7.89 39.56
N SER A 24 -8.77 7.57 40.47
CA SER A 24 -8.80 6.59 41.57
C SER A 24 -9.40 7.22 42.84
N SER A 25 -10.13 6.45 43.65
CA SER A 25 -10.43 6.81 45.03
C SER A 25 -10.66 5.60 45.95
N GLN A 26 -9.81 5.51 46.97
CA GLN A 26 -10.09 5.26 48.40
C GLN A 26 -10.53 3.85 48.89
N ASN A 27 -9.56 3.15 49.47
CA ASN A 27 -9.57 2.52 50.81
C ASN A 27 -10.80 1.69 51.24
N THR A 28 -10.73 0.36 51.09
CA THR A 28 -11.37 -0.64 51.98
C THR A 28 -10.73 -2.02 51.74
N GLU A 29 -10.16 -2.62 52.79
CA GLU A 29 -9.77 -4.03 52.80
C GLU A 29 -11.03 -4.91 52.89
N LEU A 30 -11.17 -5.86 51.98
CA LEU A 30 -12.22 -6.89 51.97
C LEU A 30 -11.56 -8.28 52.01
N PRO A 31 -11.82 -9.13 53.02
CA PRO A 31 -11.28 -10.47 53.09
C PRO A 31 -12.31 -11.47 52.55
N SER A 32 -12.29 -11.76 51.26
CA SER A 32 -12.77 -13.03 50.67
C SER A 32 -12.73 -12.93 49.15
N GLY A 33 -12.27 -14.00 48.51
CA GLY A 33 -11.98 -14.05 47.08
C GLY A 33 -13.15 -13.72 46.16
N LEU A 34 -12.81 -12.96 45.11
CA LEU A 34 -13.54 -12.91 43.87
C LEU A 34 -12.51 -13.09 42.76
N MET A 35 -12.61 -14.19 42.02
CA MET A 35 -11.78 -14.44 40.84
C MET A 35 -12.21 -13.44 39.76
N LEU A 36 -11.57 -12.28 39.71
CA LEU A 36 -11.66 -11.38 38.56
C LEU A 36 -10.96 -12.07 37.39
N GLY A 37 -11.75 -12.57 36.44
CA GLY A 37 -11.24 -12.84 35.10
C GLY A 37 -10.70 -11.53 34.54
N ALA A 38 -9.37 -11.38 34.53
CA ALA A 38 -8.71 -10.30 33.84
C ALA A 38 -9.14 -10.38 32.38
N GLY A 39 -9.89 -9.37 31.94
CA GLY A 39 -10.44 -9.32 30.59
C GLY A 39 -9.36 -9.58 29.54
N SER A 40 -9.73 -10.27 28.46
CA SER A 40 -8.86 -10.39 27.30
C SER A 40 -8.71 -9.02 26.66
N LYS A 41 -7.57 -8.37 26.87
CA LYS A 41 -7.15 -7.22 26.06
C LYS A 41 -6.82 -7.78 24.67
N VAL A 42 -7.47 -7.29 23.62
CA VAL A 42 -7.01 -7.54 22.25
C VAL A 42 -5.66 -6.83 22.13
N VAL A 43 -4.56 -7.59 22.09
CA VAL A 43 -3.20 -7.05 22.18
C VAL A 43 -2.76 -6.39 20.87
N ALA A 44 -3.25 -6.86 19.73
CA ALA A 44 -3.12 -6.21 18.44
C ALA A 44 -3.91 -7.06 17.43
N THR A 45 -4.50 -6.43 16.43
CA THR A 45 -4.90 -7.16 15.23
C THR A 45 -3.64 -7.26 14.37
N GLN A 46 -2.92 -8.36 14.44
CA GLN A 46 -1.86 -8.64 13.47
C GLN A 46 -2.51 -8.88 12.11
N LYS A 47 -2.32 -7.94 11.18
CA LYS A 47 -2.73 -8.12 9.79
C LYS A 47 -1.66 -8.95 9.10
N VAL A 48 -1.90 -10.25 8.99
CA VAL A 48 -0.99 -11.16 8.28
C VAL A 48 -1.21 -10.97 6.78
N HIS A 49 -0.20 -10.42 6.09
CA HIS A 49 -0.19 -10.28 4.64
C HIS A 49 0.41 -11.54 4.00
N THR A 50 -0.37 -12.62 3.89
CA THR A 50 0.09 -13.79 3.13
C THR A 50 0.10 -13.47 1.64
N HIS A 51 1.26 -13.64 0.99
CA HIS A 51 1.41 -13.47 -0.45
C HIS A 51 0.55 -14.50 -1.21
N GLY A 52 -0.29 -14.05 -2.13
CA GLY A 52 -1.07 -14.93 -3.02
C GLY A 52 -0.21 -15.54 -4.12
N ASN A 53 -0.78 -16.38 -4.99
CA ASN A 53 -0.06 -16.89 -6.15
C ASN A 53 0.25 -15.74 -7.14
N ALA A 54 1.53 -15.53 -7.44
CA ALA A 54 1.95 -14.59 -8.48
C ALA A 54 1.43 -15.02 -9.86
N GLN A 55 1.04 -14.05 -10.69
CA GLN A 55 0.71 -14.25 -12.10
C GLN A 55 1.54 -13.29 -12.92
N THR A 56 2.39 -13.81 -13.80
CA THR A 56 3.15 -12.99 -14.74
C THR A 56 2.20 -12.44 -15.80
N THR A 57 2.22 -11.13 -16.01
CA THR A 57 1.49 -10.49 -17.12
C THR A 57 2.47 -9.98 -18.18
N THR A 58 1.96 -9.67 -19.36
CA THR A 58 2.75 -9.09 -20.46
C THR A 58 2.86 -7.56 -20.36
N ASN A 59 2.17 -6.94 -19.41
CA ASN A 59 2.15 -5.50 -19.24
C ASN A 59 3.30 -5.06 -18.31
N ALA A 60 4.15 -4.16 -18.79
CA ALA A 60 5.30 -3.67 -18.01
C ALA A 60 4.89 -2.86 -16.77
N LEU A 61 3.65 -2.36 -16.71
CA LEU A 61 3.11 -1.57 -15.59
C LEU A 61 2.36 -2.42 -14.57
N ASP A 62 2.26 -3.73 -14.78
CA ASP A 62 1.74 -4.65 -13.77
C ASP A 62 2.92 -5.16 -12.92
N MET A 63 3.00 -4.65 -11.71
CA MET A 63 4.08 -4.94 -10.79
C MET A 63 3.56 -5.62 -9.53
N MET A 64 4.45 -6.28 -8.83
CA MET A 64 4.16 -6.96 -7.59
C MET A 64 5.34 -6.78 -6.64
N VAL A 65 5.05 -6.43 -5.39
CA VAL A 65 6.05 -6.48 -4.32
C VAL A 65 6.13 -7.91 -3.79
N GLU A 66 7.32 -8.51 -3.92
CA GLU A 66 7.64 -9.77 -3.28
C GLU A 66 8.13 -9.51 -1.85
N GLY A 67 7.55 -10.21 -0.86
CA GLY A 67 7.86 -10.01 0.55
C GLY A 67 7.03 -8.90 1.23
N ASP A 68 7.66 -8.16 2.13
CA ASP A 68 7.06 -7.08 2.90
C ASP A 68 7.20 -5.73 2.18
N GLY A 69 6.28 -4.82 2.47
CA GLY A 69 6.25 -3.49 1.86
C GLY A 69 5.03 -3.18 0.97
N PHE A 70 4.92 -1.89 0.65
CA PHE A 70 3.83 -1.29 -0.10
C PHE A 70 4.37 -0.23 -1.06
N PHE A 71 3.74 -0.09 -2.23
CA PHE A 71 3.94 1.06 -3.09
C PHE A 71 3.37 2.31 -2.43
N GLN A 72 4.05 3.43 -2.63
CA GLN A 72 3.61 4.74 -2.18
C GLN A 72 2.85 5.46 -3.30
N VAL A 73 1.73 6.09 -2.96
CA VAL A 73 0.89 6.85 -3.90
C VAL A 73 0.45 8.15 -3.25
N THR A 74 0.28 9.21 -4.04
CA THR A 74 -0.21 10.49 -3.53
C THR A 74 -1.72 10.55 -3.65
N LEU A 75 -2.39 10.70 -2.51
CA LEU A 75 -3.84 10.79 -2.39
C LEU A 75 -4.34 12.18 -2.83
N PRO A 76 -5.65 12.34 -3.11
CA PRO A 76 -6.20 13.64 -3.55
C PRO A 76 -6.06 14.78 -2.53
N ASP A 77 -5.86 14.47 -1.26
CA ASP A 77 -5.60 15.43 -0.18
C ASP A 77 -4.12 15.83 -0.08
N GLY A 78 -3.26 15.25 -0.92
CA GLY A 78 -1.80 15.46 -0.93
C GLY A 78 -1.02 14.58 0.06
N ASN A 79 -1.70 13.72 0.82
CA ASN A 79 -1.02 12.80 1.72
C ASN A 79 -0.51 11.54 0.98
N ILE A 80 0.52 10.91 1.53
CA ILE A 80 1.03 9.63 1.03
C ILE A 80 0.12 8.49 1.51
N GLY A 81 -0.48 7.78 0.57
CA GLY A 81 -1.14 6.50 0.75
C GLY A 81 -0.23 5.33 0.39
N TYR A 82 -0.62 4.12 0.83
CA TYR A 82 0.15 2.89 0.65
C TYR A 82 -0.72 1.80 0.03
N THR A 83 -0.22 1.11 -0.99
CA THR A 83 -0.97 0.07 -1.68
C THR A 83 -0.10 -1.12 -2.07
N ARG A 84 -0.67 -2.33 -2.07
CA ARG A 84 -0.07 -3.51 -2.71
C ARG A 84 -0.63 -3.76 -4.11
N ASN A 85 -1.58 -2.95 -4.56
CA ASN A 85 -2.06 -3.03 -5.93
C ASN A 85 -0.99 -2.45 -6.85
N GLY A 86 -0.26 -3.31 -7.55
CA GLY A 86 0.73 -2.88 -8.53
C GLY A 86 0.19 -2.83 -9.96
N GLN A 87 -1.13 -2.75 -10.15
CA GLN A 87 -1.70 -2.43 -11.46
C GLN A 87 -1.64 -0.93 -11.68
N PHE A 88 -0.67 -0.48 -12.48
CA PHE A 88 -0.52 0.93 -12.83
C PHE A 88 -0.86 1.18 -14.29
N THR A 89 -1.20 2.44 -14.60
CA THR A 89 -1.48 2.95 -15.93
C THR A 89 -0.92 4.35 -16.06
N LEU A 90 -0.83 4.87 -17.28
CA LEU A 90 -0.52 6.27 -17.51
C LEU A 90 -1.82 7.09 -17.54
N ASN A 91 -1.79 8.29 -16.95
CA ASN A 91 -2.85 9.28 -17.13
C ASN A 91 -2.66 10.05 -18.46
N GLY A 92 -3.52 11.05 -18.71
CA GLY A 92 -3.45 11.87 -19.93
C GLY A 92 -2.20 12.76 -20.06
N GLU A 93 -1.44 12.91 -18.97
CA GLU A 93 -0.20 13.69 -18.91
C GLU A 93 1.05 12.80 -18.96
N GLY A 94 0.87 11.48 -19.09
CA GLY A 94 1.96 10.50 -19.08
C GLY A 94 2.44 10.13 -17.66
N THR A 95 1.79 10.60 -16.60
CA THR A 95 2.14 10.28 -15.22
C THR A 95 1.67 8.87 -14.86
N LEU A 96 2.53 8.12 -14.17
CA LEU A 96 2.22 6.79 -13.67
C LEU A 96 1.24 6.86 -12.49
N VAL A 97 0.06 6.28 -12.66
CA VAL A 97 -1.04 6.32 -11.69
C VAL A 97 -1.61 4.92 -11.43
N THR A 98 -2.24 4.73 -10.26
CA THR A 98 -2.96 3.48 -9.94
C THR A 98 -4.12 3.26 -10.90
N SER A 99 -4.29 2.03 -11.40
CA SER A 99 -5.45 1.65 -12.20
C SER A 99 -6.74 1.79 -11.38
N GLY A 100 -7.74 2.49 -11.92
CA GLY A 100 -9.01 2.78 -11.24
C GLY A 100 -9.04 4.14 -10.56
N SER A 101 -8.33 4.29 -9.44
CA SER A 101 -8.38 5.52 -8.62
C SER A 101 -7.60 6.69 -9.20
N GLY A 102 -6.63 6.43 -10.10
CA GLY A 102 -5.84 7.47 -10.76
C GLY A 102 -4.87 8.22 -9.84
N TYR A 103 -4.47 7.63 -8.71
CA TYR A 103 -3.52 8.25 -7.79
C TYR A 103 -2.09 8.10 -8.33
N PRO A 104 -1.31 9.21 -8.45
CA PRO A 104 0.07 9.13 -8.90
C PRO A 104 0.93 8.37 -7.90
N VAL A 105 1.93 7.67 -8.42
CA VAL A 105 2.97 7.04 -7.58
C VAL A 105 3.83 8.10 -6.90
N GLU A 106 4.43 7.74 -5.76
CA GLU A 106 5.37 8.59 -5.04
C GLU A 106 6.75 7.90 -4.96
N PRO A 107 7.84 8.54 -5.42
CA PRO A 107 7.90 9.81 -6.14
C PRO A 107 7.18 9.78 -7.49
N GLU A 108 6.67 10.92 -7.94
CA GLU A 108 5.99 11.02 -9.24
C GLU A 108 6.91 10.64 -10.40
N ILE A 109 6.41 9.77 -11.29
CA ILE A 109 7.12 9.33 -12.50
C ILE A 109 6.30 9.72 -13.72
N VAL A 110 6.90 10.54 -14.59
CA VAL A 110 6.30 10.98 -15.86
C VAL A 110 6.99 10.30 -17.02
N ILE A 111 6.21 9.66 -17.86
CA ILE A 111 6.67 8.97 -19.07
C ILE A 111 6.55 9.92 -20.27
N PRO A 112 7.64 10.20 -21.00
CA PRO A 112 7.60 10.99 -22.23
C PRO A 112 6.69 10.38 -23.30
N GLU A 113 5.97 11.21 -24.07
CA GLU A 113 5.07 10.73 -25.14
C GLU A 113 5.81 10.04 -26.30
N ASP A 114 7.10 10.31 -26.47
CA ASP A 114 7.96 9.70 -27.50
C ASP A 114 8.60 8.38 -27.05
N ALA A 115 8.29 7.92 -25.83
CA ALA A 115 8.66 6.61 -25.34
C ALA A 115 7.96 5.51 -26.14
N ILE A 116 8.75 4.57 -26.67
CA ILE A 116 8.25 3.40 -27.43
C ILE A 116 8.16 2.14 -26.57
N SER A 117 8.84 2.11 -25.42
CA SER A 117 8.76 1.03 -24.45
C SER A 117 9.15 1.51 -23.06
N ILE A 118 8.47 0.99 -22.04
CA ILE A 118 8.75 1.22 -20.62
C ILE A 118 9.34 -0.07 -20.05
N THR A 119 10.36 0.05 -19.21
CA THR A 119 11.00 -1.07 -18.51
C THR A 119 11.14 -0.68 -17.05
N VAL A 120 10.70 -1.57 -16.16
CA VAL A 120 10.88 -1.41 -14.71
C VAL A 120 11.82 -2.49 -14.22
N GLY A 121 12.92 -2.07 -13.59
CA GLY A 121 13.89 -2.94 -12.95
C GLY A 121 13.37 -3.55 -11.66
N THR A 122 14.00 -4.63 -11.20
CA THR A 122 13.67 -5.27 -9.91
C THR A 122 14.02 -4.40 -8.70
N ASP A 123 14.87 -3.41 -8.89
CA ASP A 123 15.25 -2.36 -7.95
C ASP A 123 14.31 -1.14 -7.98
N GLY A 124 13.25 -1.23 -8.79
CA GLY A 124 12.28 -0.15 -8.99
C GLY A 124 12.71 0.91 -9.99
N GLU A 125 13.89 0.82 -10.61
CA GLU A 125 14.30 1.81 -11.63
C GLU A 125 13.34 1.76 -12.83
N VAL A 126 12.74 2.90 -13.15
CA VAL A 126 11.86 3.04 -14.32
C VAL A 126 12.66 3.72 -15.42
N SER A 127 12.84 2.99 -16.53
CA SER A 127 13.51 3.48 -17.72
C SER A 127 12.62 3.35 -18.95
N VAL A 128 12.84 4.23 -19.91
CA VAL A 128 12.10 4.26 -21.18
C VAL A 128 13.08 4.20 -22.32
N ARG A 129 12.63 3.63 -23.44
CA ARG A 129 13.33 3.76 -24.71
C ARG A 129 12.59 4.76 -25.57
N VAL A 130 13.29 5.79 -26.03
CA VAL A 130 12.75 6.85 -26.87
C VAL A 130 13.07 6.58 -28.34
N ARG A 131 12.18 6.98 -29.24
CA ARG A 131 12.42 6.86 -30.68
C ARG A 131 13.67 7.65 -31.10
N GLY A 132 14.65 6.96 -31.69
CA GLY A 132 15.87 7.57 -32.23
C GLY A 132 17.05 7.59 -31.25
N GLN A 133 16.85 7.17 -30.00
CA GLN A 133 17.95 6.91 -29.05
C GLN A 133 18.17 5.39 -28.94
N GLN A 134 19.44 4.96 -28.91
CA GLN A 134 19.77 3.54 -28.70
C GLN A 134 19.76 3.15 -27.23
N ASP A 135 20.13 4.08 -26.36
CA ASP A 135 20.22 3.86 -24.92
C ASP A 135 18.86 4.08 -24.24
N ASN A 136 18.63 3.33 -23.15
CA ASN A 136 17.49 3.57 -22.28
C ASN A 136 17.72 4.84 -21.45
N GLN A 137 16.68 5.65 -21.32
CA GLN A 137 16.67 6.84 -20.47
C GLN A 137 15.94 6.51 -19.16
N VAL A 138 16.59 6.73 -18.02
CA VAL A 138 15.95 6.61 -16.70
C VAL A 138 15.03 7.81 -16.47
N VAL A 139 13.79 7.55 -16.07
CA VAL A 139 12.75 8.57 -15.85
C VAL A 139 12.31 8.66 -14.39
N GLY A 140 12.63 7.67 -13.58
CA GLY A 140 12.32 7.68 -12.15
C GLY A 140 12.67 6.37 -11.47
N GLN A 141 12.33 6.28 -10.19
CA GLN A 141 12.48 5.07 -9.40
C GLN A 141 11.27 4.89 -8.49
N LEU A 142 10.68 3.70 -8.54
CA LEU A 142 9.63 3.30 -7.61
C LEU A 142 10.25 2.93 -6.27
N THR A 143 9.57 3.34 -5.20
CA THR A 143 9.99 3.03 -3.84
C THR A 143 8.93 2.18 -3.15
N ILE A 144 9.40 1.35 -2.22
CA ILE A 144 8.54 0.54 -1.35
C ILE A 144 8.78 0.94 0.09
N THR A 145 7.70 0.97 0.88
CA THR A 145 7.76 1.27 2.31
C THR A 145 7.22 0.08 3.10
N ASP A 146 7.95 -0.31 4.14
CA ASP A 146 7.55 -1.31 5.12
C ASP A 146 7.29 -0.65 6.49
N PHE A 147 6.44 -1.27 7.30
CA PHE A 147 6.04 -0.77 8.63
C PHE A 147 6.38 -1.84 9.68
N VAL A 148 7.43 -1.57 10.46
CA VAL A 148 7.94 -2.46 11.51
C VAL A 148 7.37 -2.10 12.88
#